data_AF-A0A4Q5Z0V7-F1
#
_entry.id   AF-A0A4Q5Z0V7-F1
#
_cell.length_a   1.000
_cell.length_b   1.000
_cell.length_c   1.000
_cell.angle_alpha   90.00
_cell.angle_beta   90.00
_cell.angle_gamma   90.00
#
_symmetry.space_group_name_H-M   'P 1'
#
loop_
_entity.id
_entity.type
_entity.pdbx_description
1 polymer ?
#
loop_
_entity_poly.entity_id
_entity_poly.type
_entity_poly.pdbx_seq_one_letter_code
_entity_poly.pdbx_strand_id
1 'polypeptide(L)' 'AHLLYFVIKNHPFADGNKRIGAFLFVWFLHLNKHLLRIGNEAKINDNALVALALLIAQSDPGTKDLMIKLVINLINE' A
#
# COMPACT_ATOMS: atom_id res chain seq x y z
N ALA A 1 -0.80 1.66 -6.96
CA ALA A 1 -1.94 1.22 -6.13
C ALA A 1 -2.19 -0.29 -6.20
N HIS A 2 -2.36 -0.88 -7.38
CA HIS A 2 -2.60 -2.33 -7.55
C HIS A 2 -1.54 -3.24 -6.91
N LEU A 3 -0.27 -2.82 -6.89
CA LEU A 3 0.84 -3.58 -6.28
C LEU A 3 0.54 -4.00 -4.83
N LEU A 4 0.21 -3.02 -3.96
CA LEU A 4 -0.06 -3.30 -2.55
C LEU A 4 -1.27 -4.22 -2.38
N TYR A 5 -2.35 -3.95 -3.12
CA TYR A 5 -3.57 -4.74 -3.06
C TYR A 5 -3.32 -6.21 -3.42
N PHE A 6 -2.71 -6.47 -4.58
CA PHE A 6 -2.54 -7.83 -5.07
C PHE A 6 -1.50 -8.65 -4.29
N VAL A 7 -0.40 -8.03 -3.85
CA VAL A 7 0.57 -8.75 -3.02
C VAL A 7 -0.06 -9.18 -1.70
N ILE A 8 -0.96 -8.38 -1.12
CA ILE A 8 -1.64 -8.75 0.12
C ILE A 8 -2.75 -9.77 -0.13
N LYS A 9 -3.62 -9.55 -1.13
CA LYS A 9 -4.80 -10.38 -1.36
C LYS A 9 -4.52 -11.72 -2.03
N ASN A 10 -3.57 -11.78 -2.94
CA ASN A 10 -3.33 -13.00 -3.72
C ASN A 10 -2.35 -13.96 -3.03
N HIS A 11 -1.82 -13.56 -1.86
CA HIS A 11 -0.91 -14.38 -1.06
C HIS A 11 0.23 -15.06 -1.87
N PRO A 12 1.00 -14.35 -2.70
CA PRO A 12 2.03 -14.96 -3.55
C PRO A 12 3.20 -15.59 -2.76
N PHE A 13 3.35 -15.27 -1.47
CA PHE A 13 4.38 -15.83 -0.59
C PHE A 13 3.76 -16.77 0.46
N ALA A 14 4.52 -17.79 0.89
CA ALA A 14 4.09 -18.75 1.90
C ALA A 14 3.71 -18.09 3.24
N ASP A 15 4.42 -17.02 3.63
CA ASP A 15 4.05 -16.12 4.72
C ASP A 15 4.57 -14.71 4.41
N GLY A 16 4.13 -13.71 5.18
CA GLY A 16 4.70 -12.37 5.16
C GLY A 16 4.07 -11.43 4.13
N ASN A 17 3.06 -11.86 3.38
CA ASN A 17 2.41 -11.07 2.30
C ASN A 17 2.08 -9.61 2.68
N LYS A 18 1.62 -9.36 3.92
CA LYS A 18 1.36 -8.00 4.44
C LYS A 18 2.64 -7.17 4.56
N ARG A 19 3.67 -7.74 5.18
CA ARG A 19 4.98 -7.10 5.39
C ARG A 19 5.70 -6.86 4.06
N ILE A 20 5.73 -7.89 3.21
CA ILE A 20 6.36 -7.84 1.89
C ILE A 20 5.61 -6.85 0.99
N GLY A 21 4.27 -6.87 0.98
CA GLY A 21 3.46 -5.92 0.20
C GLY A 21 3.68 -4.47 0.63
N ALA A 22 3.70 -4.20 1.94
CA ALA A 22 3.98 -2.87 2.47
C ALA A 22 5.39 -2.39 2.08
N PHE A 23 6.41 -3.23 2.25
CA PHE A 23 7.78 -2.91 1.86
C PHE A 23 7.91 -2.65 0.36
N LEU A 24 7.38 -3.54 -0.49
CA LEU A 24 7.41 -3.39 -1.95
C LEU A 24 6.71 -2.10 -2.40
N PHE A 25 5.62 -1.73 -1.72
CA PHE A 25 4.90 -0.51 -2.04
C PHE A 25 5.71 0.75 -1.71
N VAL A 26 6.32 0.84 -0.52
CA VAL A 26 7.19 1.97 -0.16
C VAL A 26 8.41 2.03 -1.09
N TRP A 27 9.03 0.89 -1.36
CA TRP A 27 10.17 0.79 -2.26
C TRP A 27 9.82 1.24 -3.69
N PHE A 28 8.66 0.83 -4.19
CA PHE A 28 8.15 1.28 -5.48
C PHE A 28 7.97 2.81 -5.52
N LEU A 29 7.39 3.41 -4.48
CA LEU A 29 7.24 4.87 -4.42
C LEU A 29 8.59 5.58 -4.38
N HIS A 30 9.58 5.04 -3.66
CA HIS A 30 10.93 5.58 -3.59
C HIS A 30 11.61 5.58 -4.96
N LEU A 31 11.60 4.43 -5.66
CA LEU A 31 12.19 4.31 -7.00
C LEU A 31 11.56 5.25 -8.03
N ASN A 32 10.27 5.55 -7.88
CA ASN A 32 9.54 6.46 -8.76
C ASN A 32 9.60 7.93 -8.29
N LYS A 33 10.44 8.27 -7.31
CA LYS A 33 10.57 9.63 -6.73
C LYS A 33 9.23 10.21 -6.27
N HIS A 34 8.33 9.35 -5.78
CA HIS A 34 6.97 9.71 -5.37
C HIS A 34 6.71 9.46 -3.88
N LEU A 35 7.69 8.91 -3.14
CA LEU A 35 7.55 8.65 -1.71
C LEU A 35 7.44 9.94 -0.87
N LEU A 36 8.06 11.01 -1.34
CA LEU A 36 8.20 12.25 -0.58
C LEU A 36 7.37 13.38 -1.18
N ARG A 37 6.90 14.28 -0.32
CA ARG A 37 6.27 15.56 -0.66
C ARG A 37 7.33 16.62 -0.95
N ILE A 38 6.88 17.76 -1.48
CA ILE A 38 7.68 18.99 -1.49
C ILE A 38 8.00 19.35 -0.03
N GLY A 39 9.28 19.38 0.34
CA GLY A 39 9.70 19.55 1.74
C GLY A 39 10.26 18.29 2.41
N ASN A 40 10.39 17.18 1.67
CA ASN A 40 11.05 15.95 2.12
C ASN A 40 10.27 15.15 3.20
N GLU A 41 8.98 15.44 3.37
CA GLU A 41 8.07 14.66 4.22
C GLU A 41 7.56 13.42 3.50
N ALA A 42 7.42 12.30 4.21
CA ALA A 42 6.84 11.08 3.64
C ALA A 42 5.34 11.25 3.36
N LYS A 43 4.89 10.85 2.17
CA LYS A 43 3.45 10.90 1.80
C LYS A 43 2.57 9.98 2.66
N ILE A 44 3.15 8.86 3.09
CA ILE A 44 2.50 7.88 3.95
C ILE A 44 3.37 7.69 5.19
N ASN A 45 2.78 7.86 6.37
CA ASN A 45 3.42 7.51 7.63
C ASN A 45 3.24 6.00 7.94
N ASP A 46 4.06 5.49 8.86
CA ASP A 46 4.10 4.07 9.20
C ASP A 46 2.75 3.52 9.69
N ASN A 47 2.04 4.28 10.52
CA ASN A 47 0.74 3.88 11.06
C ASN A 47 -0.32 3.77 9.96
N ALA A 48 -0.35 4.71 9.02
CA ALA A 48 -1.26 4.71 7.88
C ALA A 48 -0.98 3.52 6.96
N LEU A 49 0.30 3.20 6.71
CA LEU A 49 0.69 2.04 5.91
C LEU A 49 0.25 0.72 6.56
N VAL A 50 0.46 0.58 7.87
CA VAL A 50 0.04 -0.60 8.64
C VAL A 50 -1.48 -0.75 8.61
N ALA A 51 -2.22 0.32 8.88
CA ALA A 51 -3.68 0.31 8.83
C ALA A 51 -4.20 -0.07 7.44
N LEU A 52 -3.62 0.48 6.37
CA LEU A 52 -3.99 0.17 5.00
C LEU A 52 -3.71 -1.29 4.63
N ALA A 53 -2.56 -1.84 5.05
CA ALA A 53 -2.21 -3.22 4.80
C ALA A 53 -3.17 -4.20 5.51
N LEU A 54 -3.59 -3.88 6.74
CA LEU A 54 -4.59 -4.65 7.48
C LEU A 54 -5.98 -4.53 6.85
N LEU A 55 -6.38 -3.33 6.45
CA LEU A 55 -7.66 -3.07 5.79
C LEU A 55 -7.76 -3.87 4.48
N ILE A 56 -6.73 -3.83 3.63
CA ILE A 56 -6.67 -4.64 2.40
C ILE A 56 -6.72 -6.12 2.73
N ALA A 57 -6.00 -6.60 3.75
CA ALA A 57 -6.02 -8.01 4.13
C ALA A 57 -7.44 -8.47 4.51
N GLN A 58 -8.18 -7.65 5.26
CA GLN A 58 -9.51 -7.95 5.78
C GLN A 58 -10.66 -7.61 4.81
N SER A 59 -10.43 -6.81 3.77
CA SER A 59 -11.50 -6.30 2.91
C SER A 59 -12.23 -7.42 2.14
N ASP A 60 -13.50 -7.22 1.80
CA ASP A 60 -14.19 -8.10 0.85
C ASP A 60 -13.57 -7.95 -0.56
N PRO A 61 -13.30 -9.03 -1.33
CA PRO A 61 -12.76 -8.94 -2.69
C PRO A 61 -13.62 -8.08 -3.65
N GLY A 62 -14.95 -8.06 -3.48
CA GLY A 62 -15.88 -7.21 -4.21
C GLY A 62 -15.69 -5.71 -3.96
N THR A 63 -14.97 -5.34 -2.88
CA THR A 63 -14.61 -3.94 -2.57
C THR A 63 -13.23 -3.54 -3.10
N LYS A 64 -12.62 -4.33 -4.00
CA LYS A 64 -11.30 -4.07 -4.60
C LYS A 64 -11.12 -2.61 -5.04
N ASP A 65 -12.07 -2.08 -5.79
CA ASP A 65 -11.93 -0.74 -6.39
C ASP A 65 -11.93 0.35 -5.32
N LEU A 66 -12.67 0.16 -4.21
CA LEU A 66 -12.61 1.05 -3.05
C LEU A 66 -11.23 1.00 -2.38
N MET A 67 -10.67 -0.19 -2.18
CA MET A 67 -9.33 -0.34 -1.60
C MET A 67 -8.27 0.33 -2.48
N ILE A 68 -8.35 0.15 -3.79
CA ILE A 68 -7.44 0.81 -4.74
C ILE A 68 -7.55 2.34 -4.63
N LYS A 69 -8.78 2.89 -4.56
CA LYS A 69 -8.99 4.33 -4.39
C LYS A 69 -8.39 4.86 -3.09
N LEU A 70 -8.51 4.13 -1.98
CA LEU A 70 -7.88 4.51 -0.71
C LEU A 70 -6.35 4.57 -0.83
N VAL A 71 -5.75 3.57 -1.48
CA VAL A 71 -4.29 3.57 -1.73
C VAL A 71 -3.87 4.77 -2.58
N ILE A 72 -4.66 5.12 -3.61
CA ILE A 72 -4.39 6.26 -4.48
C ILE A 72 -4.49 7.58 -3.70
N ASN A 73 -5.55 7.76 -2.92
CA ASN A 73 -5.75 8.98 -2.13
C ASN A 73 -4.58 9.22 -1.18
N LEU A 74 -4.10 8.18 -0.49
CA LEU A 74 -2.98 8.27 0.44
C LEU A 74 -1.64 8.68 -0.19
N ILE A 75 -1.45 8.50 -1.50
CA ILE A 75 -0.21 8.90 -2.20
C ILE A 75 -0.38 10.15 -3.05
N ASN A 76 -1.61 10.60 -3.30
CA ASN A 76 -1.88 11.80 -4.07
C ASN A 76 -1.80 13.07 -3.23
N GLU A 77 -1.89 12.96 -1.89
CA GLU A 77 -1.65 14.05 -0.93
C GLU A 77 -0.17 14.30 -0.68
#